data_AF-A0A2S9CWB3-F1
#
_entry.id   AF-A0A2S9CWB3-F1
#
_cell.length_a   1.000
_cell.length_b   1.000
_cell.length_c   1.000
_cell.angle_alpha   90.00
_cell.angle_beta   90.00
_cell.angle_gamma   90.00
#
_symmetry.space_group_name_H-M   'P 1'
#
loop_
_entity.id
_entity.type
_entity.pdbx_description
1 polymer ?
#
loop_
_entity_poly.entity_id
_entity_poly.type
_entity_poly.pdbx_seq_one_letter_code
_entity_poly.pdbx_strand_id
1 'polypeptide(L)'
;MDNNLISLEYIFITSIVIALSFTGCIYGLAYALSYDNFSMTAVAFFPVFSLLIAFIIAAIILFLSLKKYKSVEEINHIANFYYIICTFILSSIMIFLIDVFVYALVDKTLSLKYAETLQIISRQYAVTSKNIDYMKRIPFILQSGVMIFTGLLAGSFSSLFILSQYKKIKNHSDLQTT
;
A
#
# COMPACT_ATOMS: atom_id res chain seq x y z
N MET A 1 -8.32 -30.34 17.26
CA MET A 1 -8.74 -29.97 15.88
C MET A 1 -8.17 -28.58 15.63
N ASP A 2 -6.83 -28.49 15.67
CA ASP A 2 -6.14 -27.28 16.07
C ASP A 2 -5.21 -26.76 14.97
N ASN A 3 -5.16 -25.43 14.88
CA ASN A 3 -4.04 -24.63 14.37
C ASN A 3 -3.81 -24.48 12.86
N ASN A 4 -4.88 -24.22 12.09
CA ASN A 4 -4.73 -23.68 10.73
C ASN A 4 -5.28 -22.26 10.53
N LEU A 5 -5.82 -21.61 11.58
CA LEU A 5 -6.18 -20.19 11.50
C LEU A 5 -4.90 -19.36 11.74
N ILE A 6 -4.53 -18.53 10.77
CA ILE A 6 -3.57 -17.47 11.01
C ILE A 6 -4.12 -16.59 12.14
N SER A 7 -3.35 -16.42 13.22
CA SER A 7 -3.82 -15.67 14.38
C SER A 7 -4.16 -14.24 13.96
N LEU A 8 -5.25 -13.70 14.52
CA LEU A 8 -5.67 -12.32 14.30
C LEU A 8 -4.52 -11.33 14.60
N GLU A 9 -3.69 -11.66 15.59
CA GLU A 9 -2.48 -10.94 15.95
C GLU A 9 -1.50 -10.83 14.78
N TYR A 10 -1.32 -11.90 14.00
CA TYR A 10 -0.40 -11.89 12.87
C TYR A 10 -0.93 -11.01 11.73
N ILE A 11 -2.22 -11.08 11.44
CA ILE A 11 -2.89 -10.16 10.50
C ILE A 11 -2.67 -8.71 10.95
N PHE A 12 -2.91 -8.45 12.24
CA PHE A 12 -2.79 -7.11 12.81
C PHE A 12 -1.36 -6.56 12.71
N ILE A 13 -0.36 -7.35 13.10
CA ILE A 13 1.05 -6.95 13.02
C ILE A 13 1.45 -6.70 11.57
N THR A 14 1.14 -7.62 10.66
CA THR A 14 1.47 -7.46 9.24
C THR A 14 0.82 -6.20 8.65
N SER A 15 -0.44 -5.93 8.97
CA SER A 15 -1.14 -4.71 8.53
C SER A 15 -0.49 -3.44 9.06
N ILE A 16 -0.07 -3.41 10.33
CA ILE A 16 0.65 -2.25 10.90
C ILE A 16 1.96 -2.02 10.17
N VAL A 17 2.74 -3.09 9.94
CA VAL A 17 4.04 -2.96 9.28
C VAL A 17 3.87 -2.46 7.85
N ILE A 18 2.88 -2.96 7.10
CA ILE A 18 2.55 -2.43 5.76
C ILE A 18 2.17 -0.95 5.84
N ALA A 19 1.27 -0.60 6.76
CA ALA A 19 0.75 0.76 6.88
C ALA A 19 1.85 1.77 7.22
N LEU A 20 2.68 1.48 8.23
CA LEU A 20 3.80 2.33 8.64
C LEU A 20 4.88 2.42 7.56
N SER A 21 5.23 1.30 6.93
CA SER A 21 6.24 1.29 5.86
C SER A 21 5.79 2.11 4.66
N PHE A 22 4.53 1.93 4.26
CA PHE A 22 3.94 2.67 3.14
C PHE A 22 3.82 4.16 3.45
N THR A 23 3.15 4.51 4.54
CA THR A 23 2.93 5.92 4.91
C THR A 23 4.25 6.64 5.16
N GLY A 24 5.20 6.03 5.87
CA GLY A 24 6.53 6.60 6.09
C GLY A 24 7.29 6.87 4.80
N CYS A 25 7.25 5.93 3.85
CA CYS A 25 7.88 6.10 2.54
C CYS A 25 7.23 7.23 1.73
N ILE A 26 5.90 7.23 1.65
CA ILE A 26 5.13 8.21 0.87
C ILE A 26 5.27 9.62 1.45
N TYR A 27 5.13 9.78 2.77
CA TYR A 27 5.33 11.07 3.41
C TYR A 27 6.79 11.55 3.28
N GLY A 28 7.77 10.68 3.50
CA GLY A 28 9.18 11.03 3.33
C GLY A 28 9.49 11.54 1.92
N LEU A 29 9.00 10.86 0.89
CA LEU A 29 9.14 11.28 -0.50
C LEU A 29 8.38 12.58 -0.79
N ALA A 30 7.16 12.70 -0.29
CA ALA A 30 6.34 13.88 -0.50
C ALA A 30 6.98 15.14 0.12
N TYR A 31 7.58 15.03 1.30
CA TYR A 31 8.35 16.12 1.90
C TYR A 31 9.60 16.45 1.09
N ALA A 32 10.33 15.45 0.60
CA ALA A 32 11.50 15.68 -0.25
C ALA A 32 11.12 16.38 -1.57
N LEU A 33 10.00 16.01 -2.18
CA LEU A 33 9.53 16.57 -3.45
C LEU A 33 8.84 17.94 -3.32
N SER A 34 8.42 18.33 -2.11
CA SER A 34 7.64 19.56 -1.87
C SER A 34 8.43 20.68 -1.20
N TYR A 35 9.77 20.57 -1.17
CA TYR A 35 10.68 21.54 -0.52
C TYR A 35 10.34 22.99 -0.92
N ASP A 36 10.33 23.30 -2.21
CA ASP A 36 9.92 24.62 -2.72
C ASP A 36 8.43 24.68 -3.10
N ASN A 37 7.91 23.59 -3.67
CA ASN A 37 6.50 23.26 -3.93
C ASN A 37 6.50 21.98 -4.79
N PHE A 38 5.36 21.32 -4.94
CA PHE A 38 5.30 20.21 -5.89
C PHE A 38 5.38 20.73 -7.33
N SER A 39 6.32 20.18 -8.11
CA SER A 39 6.33 20.38 -9.56
C SER A 39 5.15 19.69 -10.23
N MET A 40 4.72 20.18 -11.40
CA MET A 40 3.62 19.56 -12.16
C MET A 40 3.92 18.10 -12.50
N THR A 41 5.16 17.81 -12.90
CA THR A 41 5.63 16.45 -13.19
C THR A 41 5.58 15.58 -11.94
N ALA A 42 6.02 16.08 -10.78
CA ALA A 42 5.95 15.33 -9.54
C ALA A 42 4.50 14.96 -9.21
N VAL A 43 3.56 15.91 -9.27
CA VAL A 43 2.14 15.64 -9.00
C VAL A 43 1.51 14.67 -10.01
N ALA A 44 1.85 14.78 -11.30
CA ALA A 44 1.31 13.88 -12.32
C ALA A 44 1.77 12.43 -12.13
N PHE A 45 3.03 12.22 -11.73
CA PHE A 45 3.60 10.89 -11.53
C PHE A 45 3.43 10.35 -10.11
N PHE A 46 3.13 11.19 -9.13
CA PHE A 46 3.01 10.78 -7.72
C PHE A 46 2.02 9.63 -7.50
N PRO A 47 0.81 9.62 -8.11
CA PRO A 47 -0.12 8.49 -7.94
C PRO A 47 0.43 7.18 -8.52
N VAL A 48 1.11 7.24 -9.66
CA VAL A 48 1.73 6.06 -10.31
C VAL A 48 2.88 5.52 -9.46
N PHE A 49 3.72 6.42 -8.93
CA PHE A 49 4.81 6.05 -8.05
C PHE A 49 4.29 5.48 -6.72
N SER A 50 3.24 6.07 -6.16
CA SER A 50 2.59 5.61 -4.95
C SER A 50 1.98 4.21 -5.12
N LEU A 51 1.40 3.94 -6.30
CA LEU A 51 0.92 2.60 -6.67
C LEU A 51 2.08 1.59 -6.66
N LEU A 52 3.21 1.93 -7.29
CA LEU A 52 4.38 1.04 -7.36
C LEU A 52 4.92 0.73 -5.95
N ILE A 53 5.05 1.75 -5.10
CA ILE A 53 5.52 1.59 -3.72
C ILE A 53 4.55 0.71 -2.92
N ALA A 54 3.24 1.00 -2.98
CA ALA A 54 2.20 0.21 -2.35
C ALA A 54 2.27 -1.27 -2.75
N PHE A 55 2.43 -1.51 -4.06
CA PHE A 55 2.58 -2.84 -4.62
C PHE A 55 3.81 -3.57 -4.05
N ILE A 56 5.00 -2.96 -4.13
CA ILE A 56 6.26 -3.57 -3.70
C ILE A 56 6.21 -3.89 -2.20
N ILE A 57 5.80 -2.92 -1.38
CA ILE A 57 5.75 -3.07 0.08
C ILE A 57 4.78 -4.19 0.48
N ALA A 58 3.55 -4.16 -0.07
CA ALA A 58 2.57 -5.19 0.22
C ALA A 58 3.04 -6.58 -0.22
N ALA A 59 3.56 -6.70 -1.45
CA ALA A 59 4.03 -7.97 -1.98
C ALA A 59 5.16 -8.58 -1.14
N ILE A 60 6.17 -7.78 -0.78
CA ILE A 60 7.33 -8.25 -0.01
C ILE A 60 6.91 -8.64 1.41
N ILE A 61 6.19 -7.77 2.12
CA ILE A 61 5.85 -8.02 3.53
C ILE A 61 4.91 -9.21 3.65
N LEU A 62 3.89 -9.32 2.79
CA LEU A 62 2.98 -10.46 2.81
C LEU A 62 3.68 -11.76 2.40
N PHE A 63 4.57 -11.72 1.41
CA PHE A 63 5.37 -12.89 1.03
C PHE A 63 6.22 -13.39 2.20
N LEU A 64 6.97 -12.49 2.86
CA LEU A 64 7.80 -12.84 4.01
C LEU A 64 6.95 -13.37 5.18
N SER A 65 5.79 -12.76 5.40
CA SER A 65 4.87 -13.15 6.47
C SER A 65 4.31 -14.56 6.24
N LEU A 66 3.83 -14.83 5.02
CA LEU A 66 3.34 -16.16 4.62
C LEU A 66 4.45 -17.22 4.63
N LYS A 67 5.67 -16.86 4.23
CA LYS A 67 6.84 -17.74 4.27
C LYS A 67 7.19 -18.14 5.71
N LYS A 68 7.20 -17.18 6.64
CA LYS A 68 7.52 -17.44 8.05
C LYS A 68 6.42 -18.26 8.74
N TYR A 69 5.16 -18.03 8.39
CA TYR A 69 4.02 -18.70 9.02
C TYR A 69 3.85 -20.16 8.58
N LYS A 70 4.25 -20.53 7.36
CA LYS A 70 4.14 -21.91 6.86
C LYS A 70 5.51 -22.58 6.76
N SER A 71 5.92 -23.28 7.81
CA SER A 71 6.93 -24.35 7.72
C SER A 71 6.36 -25.69 7.20
N VAL A 72 5.08 -25.76 6.78
CA VAL A 72 4.32 -27.02 6.78
C VAL A 72 3.69 -27.37 5.41
N GLU A 73 3.55 -28.67 5.19
CA GLU A 73 3.50 -29.45 3.95
C GLU A 73 2.30 -29.24 3.00
N GLU A 74 1.23 -28.54 3.39
CA GLU A 74 0.07 -28.33 2.50
C GLU A 74 -0.45 -26.88 2.43
N ILE A 75 -0.75 -26.41 1.21
CA ILE A 75 -1.24 -25.05 0.97
C ILE A 75 -2.77 -25.03 1.16
N ASN A 76 -3.24 -24.62 2.33
CA ASN A 76 -4.64 -24.20 2.44
C ASN A 76 -4.84 -22.85 1.71
N HIS A 77 -5.34 -22.91 0.48
CA HIS A 77 -5.59 -21.75 -0.38
C HIS A 77 -6.64 -20.80 0.19
N ILE A 78 -7.68 -21.33 0.84
CA ILE A 78 -8.77 -20.55 1.43
C ILE A 78 -8.26 -19.72 2.61
N ALA A 79 -7.48 -20.33 3.50
CA ALA A 79 -6.91 -19.64 4.65
C ALA A 79 -5.93 -18.53 4.24
N ASN A 80 -5.09 -18.79 3.22
CA ASN A 80 -4.17 -17.78 2.69
C ASN A 80 -4.90 -16.61 2.01
N PHE A 81 -5.99 -16.90 1.28
CA PHE A 81 -6.81 -15.88 0.67
C PHE A 81 -7.47 -14.99 1.73
N TYR A 82 -8.06 -15.61 2.77
CA TYR A 82 -8.65 -14.89 3.90
C TYR A 82 -7.63 -13.96 4.58
N TYR A 83 -6.45 -14.49 4.88
CA TYR A 83 -5.36 -13.71 5.46
C TYR A 83 -5.01 -12.47 4.64
N ILE A 84 -4.91 -12.62 3.32
CA ILE A 84 -4.56 -11.50 2.43
C ILE A 84 -5.66 -10.46 2.37
N ILE A 85 -6.92 -10.87 2.22
CA ILE A 85 -8.04 -9.94 2.19
C ILE A 85 -8.13 -9.17 3.51
N CYS A 86 -8.06 -9.88 4.65
CA CYS A 86 -8.08 -9.24 5.96
C CYS A 86 -6.90 -8.29 6.15
N THR A 87 -5.69 -8.70 5.75
CA THR A 87 -4.50 -7.85 5.86
C THR A 87 -4.61 -6.61 4.98
N PHE A 88 -5.09 -6.76 3.73
CA PHE A 88 -5.32 -5.67 2.79
C PHE A 88 -6.35 -4.66 3.33
N ILE A 89 -7.49 -5.13 3.82
CA ILE A 89 -8.54 -4.26 4.37
C ILE A 89 -8.00 -3.53 5.60
N LEU A 90 -7.37 -4.26 6.52
CA LEU A 90 -6.88 -3.67 7.76
C LEU A 90 -5.72 -2.70 7.53
N SER A 91 -4.78 -3.01 6.61
CA SER A 91 -3.72 -2.08 6.23
C SER A 91 -4.28 -0.83 5.56
N SER A 92 -5.30 -0.98 4.72
CA SER A 92 -5.99 0.14 4.06
C SER A 92 -6.62 1.09 5.07
N ILE A 93 -7.31 0.55 6.08
CA ILE A 93 -7.88 1.32 7.18
C ILE A 93 -6.78 2.01 7.99
N MET A 94 -5.70 1.30 8.32
CA MET A 94 -4.58 1.88 9.07
C MET A 94 -3.89 3.01 8.32
N ILE A 95 -3.63 2.85 7.02
CA ILE A 95 -3.06 3.90 6.17
C ILE A 95 -3.97 5.13 6.18
N PHE A 96 -5.28 4.93 6.03
CA PHE A 96 -6.27 6.01 6.09
C PHE A 96 -6.24 6.74 7.44
N LEU A 97 -6.23 6.01 8.55
CA LEU A 97 -6.20 6.59 9.89
C LEU A 97 -4.91 7.38 10.14
N ILE A 98 -3.76 6.84 9.70
CA ILE A 98 -2.47 7.54 9.80
C ILE A 98 -2.51 8.82 8.96
N ASP A 99 -3.02 8.75 7.73
CA ASP A 99 -3.11 9.91 6.83
C ASP A 99 -3.99 11.02 7.41
N VAL A 100 -5.16 10.66 7.95
CA VAL A 100 -6.05 11.59 8.66
C VAL A 100 -5.36 12.18 9.89
N PHE A 101 -4.67 11.36 10.68
CA PHE A 101 -3.95 11.80 11.86
C PHE A 101 -2.86 12.82 11.52
N VAL A 102 -2.04 12.53 10.51
CA VAL A 102 -0.98 13.43 10.03
C VAL A 102 -1.58 14.74 9.53
N TYR A 103 -2.63 14.67 8.70
CA TYR A 103 -3.32 15.86 8.21
C TYR A 103 -3.93 16.71 9.33
N ALA A 104 -4.56 16.09 10.33
CA ALA A 104 -5.28 16.81 11.38
C ALA A 104 -4.33 17.46 12.41
N LEU A 105 -3.25 16.76 12.78
CA LEU A 105 -2.44 17.08 13.96
C LEU A 105 -0.98 17.45 13.65
N VAL A 106 -0.45 17.05 12.50
CA VAL A 106 0.97 17.26 12.16
C VAL A 106 1.10 18.36 11.11
N ASP A 107 0.51 18.16 9.93
CA ASP A 107 0.74 19.06 8.80
C ASP A 107 -0.37 19.00 7.73
N LYS A 108 -1.01 20.15 7.51
CA LYS A 108 -1.99 20.36 6.43
C LYS A 108 -1.36 20.90 5.15
N THR A 109 -0.15 21.43 5.23
CA THR A 109 0.48 22.17 4.14
C THR A 109 0.80 21.27 2.96
N LEU A 110 1.23 20.02 3.20
CA LEU A 110 1.51 19.05 2.15
C LEU A 110 0.28 18.77 1.27
N SER A 111 -0.86 18.51 1.91
CA SER A 111 -2.17 18.33 1.26
C SER A 111 -2.56 19.55 0.43
N LEU A 112 -2.34 20.75 0.96
CA LEU A 112 -2.68 22.00 0.28
C LEU A 112 -1.78 22.25 -0.94
N LYS A 113 -0.45 22.13 -0.78
CA LYS A 113 0.53 22.26 -1.86
C LYS A 113 0.23 21.29 -3.01
N TYR A 114 -0.09 20.04 -2.69
CA TYR A 114 -0.40 19.03 -3.70
C TYR A 114 -1.69 19.36 -4.46
N ALA A 115 -2.77 19.71 -3.74
CA ALA A 115 -4.05 20.09 -4.33
C ALA A 115 -3.96 21.36 -5.20
N GLU A 116 -3.12 22.32 -4.82
CA GLU A 116 -2.89 23.54 -5.59
C GLU A 116 -2.16 23.27 -6.91
N THR A 117 -1.11 22.46 -6.91
CA THR A 117 -0.46 22.08 -8.17
C THR A 117 -1.41 21.24 -9.04
N LEU A 118 -2.22 20.35 -8.45
CA LEU A 118 -3.29 19.64 -9.15
C LEU A 118 -4.29 20.59 -9.81
N GLN A 119 -4.62 21.71 -9.16
CA GLN A 119 -5.49 22.75 -9.71
C GLN A 119 -4.89 23.42 -10.94
N ILE A 120 -3.60 23.72 -10.91
CA ILE A 120 -2.94 24.36 -12.05
C ILE A 120 -2.97 23.43 -13.26
N ILE A 121 -2.69 22.13 -13.05
CA ILE A 121 -2.82 21.10 -14.08
C ILE A 121 -4.26 21.03 -14.59
N SER A 122 -5.25 20.95 -13.69
CA SER A 122 -6.66 20.79 -14.10
C SER A 122 -7.22 22.00 -14.87
N ARG A 123 -6.77 23.22 -14.54
CA ARG A 123 -7.12 24.45 -15.27
C ARG A 123 -6.57 24.47 -16.69
N GLN A 124 -5.39 23.89 -16.93
CA GLN A 124 -4.85 23.74 -18.29
C GLN A 124 -5.70 22.79 -19.15
N TYR A 125 -6.44 21.86 -18.53
CA TYR A 125 -7.30 20.88 -19.22
C TYR A 125 -8.82 21.18 -19.10
N ALA A 126 -9.20 22.40 -18.72
CA ALA A 126 -10.59 22.86 -18.63
C ALA A 126 -11.52 22.05 -17.69
N VAL A 127 -10.97 21.41 -16.66
CA VAL A 127 -11.76 20.65 -15.66
C VAL A 127 -12.22 21.59 -14.53
N THR A 128 -13.51 21.50 -14.18
CA THR A 128 -14.29 22.44 -13.35
C THR A 128 -13.67 22.74 -11.98
N SER A 129 -13.60 24.03 -11.61
CA SER A 129 -12.95 24.56 -10.40
C SER A 129 -13.56 24.11 -9.06
N LYS A 130 -14.85 23.72 -9.04
CA LYS A 130 -15.62 23.43 -7.81
C LYS A 130 -15.16 22.18 -7.05
N ASN A 131 -14.53 21.21 -7.74
CA ASN A 131 -14.06 19.97 -7.11
C ASN A 131 -12.75 20.15 -6.33
N ILE A 132 -12.07 21.28 -6.49
CA ILE A 132 -10.67 21.45 -6.05
C ILE A 132 -10.60 22.01 -4.62
N ASP A 133 -11.55 22.85 -4.23
CA ASP A 133 -11.65 23.31 -2.84
C ASP A 133 -11.97 22.15 -1.87
N TYR A 134 -12.62 21.09 -2.38
CA TYR A 134 -12.78 19.85 -1.62
C TYR A 134 -11.47 19.07 -1.50
N MET A 135 -10.66 18.99 -2.57
CA MET A 135 -9.36 18.30 -2.54
C MET A 135 -8.40 18.86 -1.50
N LYS A 136 -8.38 20.19 -1.29
CA LYS A 136 -7.56 20.83 -0.24
C LYS A 136 -7.90 20.37 1.18
N ARG A 137 -9.12 19.86 1.39
CA ARG A 137 -9.63 19.37 2.68
C ARG A 137 -9.45 17.86 2.86
N ILE A 138 -8.98 17.17 1.82
CA ILE A 138 -8.75 15.73 1.84
C ILE A 138 -7.30 15.49 2.22
N PRO A 139 -7.00 14.58 3.19
CA PRO A 139 -5.64 14.23 3.54
C PRO A 139 -4.80 13.78 2.33
N PHE A 140 -3.49 13.96 2.43
CA PHE A 140 -2.59 13.91 1.27
C PHE A 140 -2.62 12.57 0.53
N ILE A 141 -2.52 11.44 1.24
CA ILE A 141 -2.49 10.11 0.62
C ILE A 141 -3.86 9.81 -0.02
N LEU A 142 -4.95 10.20 0.64
CA LEU A 142 -6.31 10.06 0.11
C LEU A 142 -6.55 10.80 -1.21
N GLN A 143 -5.85 11.91 -1.48
CA GLN A 143 -5.94 12.58 -2.78
C GLN A 143 -5.46 11.69 -3.95
N SER A 144 -4.67 10.64 -3.66
CA SER A 144 -4.25 9.60 -4.62
C SER A 144 -4.79 8.20 -4.27
N GLY A 145 -5.84 8.14 -3.44
CA GLY A 145 -6.27 6.91 -2.76
C GLY A 145 -6.55 5.74 -3.69
N VAL A 146 -7.20 5.96 -4.84
CA VAL A 146 -7.54 4.89 -5.79
C VAL A 146 -6.30 4.13 -6.25
N MET A 147 -5.27 4.84 -6.71
CA MET A 147 -4.03 4.23 -7.21
C MET A 147 -3.29 3.47 -6.11
N ILE A 148 -3.33 3.99 -4.89
CA ILE A 148 -2.70 3.39 -3.72
C ILE A 148 -3.42 2.10 -3.33
N PHE A 149 -4.75 2.11 -3.27
CA PHE A 149 -5.55 0.91 -3.00
C PHE A 149 -5.37 -0.14 -4.09
N THR A 150 -5.31 0.26 -5.36
CA THR A 150 -5.01 -0.65 -6.46
C THR A 150 -3.62 -1.28 -6.29
N GLY A 151 -2.60 -0.49 -5.94
CA GLY A 151 -1.25 -0.99 -5.68
C GLY A 151 -1.20 -1.96 -4.50
N LEU A 152 -1.82 -1.61 -3.38
CA LEU A 152 -1.94 -2.47 -2.19
C LEU A 152 -2.62 -3.79 -2.54
N LEU A 153 -3.74 -3.75 -3.25
CA LEU A 153 -4.50 -4.94 -3.64
C LEU A 153 -3.67 -5.83 -4.56
N ALA A 154 -3.09 -5.26 -5.62
CA ALA A 154 -2.26 -5.97 -6.59
C ALA A 154 -1.04 -6.60 -5.93
N GLY A 155 -0.36 -5.87 -5.03
CA GLY A 155 0.80 -6.37 -4.29
C GLY A 155 0.41 -7.50 -3.35
N SER A 156 -0.72 -7.34 -2.67
CA SER A 156 -1.25 -8.34 -1.75
C SER A 156 -1.56 -9.65 -2.46
N PHE A 157 -2.25 -9.62 -3.61
CA PHE A 157 -2.52 -10.83 -4.38
C PHE A 157 -1.27 -11.42 -5.05
N SER A 158 -0.34 -10.58 -5.50
CA SER A 158 0.91 -11.04 -6.09
C SER A 158 1.73 -11.87 -5.11
N SER A 159 1.62 -11.62 -3.81
CA SER A 159 2.27 -12.44 -2.77
C SER A 159 1.82 -13.91 -2.81
N LEU A 160 0.55 -14.21 -3.15
CA LEU A 160 0.08 -15.60 -3.33
C LEU A 160 0.73 -16.27 -4.51
N PHE A 161 0.82 -15.54 -5.62
CA PHE A 161 1.43 -16.06 -6.83
C PHE A 161 2.90 -16.37 -6.60
N ILE A 162 3.65 -15.44 -6.01
CA ILE A 162 5.06 -15.62 -5.67
C ILE A 162 5.24 -16.83 -4.72
N LEU A 163 4.39 -16.97 -3.70
CA LEU A 163 4.44 -18.11 -2.79
C LEU A 163 4.19 -19.45 -3.49
N SER A 164 3.25 -19.49 -4.45
CA SER A 164 2.95 -20.68 -5.24
C SER A 164 4.14 -21.11 -6.11
N GLN A 165 4.79 -20.16 -6.79
CA GLN A 165 5.97 -20.45 -7.62
C GLN A 165 7.18 -20.85 -6.78
N TYR A 166 7.40 -20.18 -5.64
CA TYR A 166 8.48 -20.53 -4.71
C TYR A 166 8.42 -21.99 -4.26
N LYS A 167 7.22 -22.51 -3.97
CA LYS A 167 7.03 -23.92 -3.62
C LYS A 167 7.37 -24.88 -4.77
N LYS A 168 6.97 -24.56 -6.01
CA LYS A 168 7.31 -25.39 -7.19
C LYS A 168 8.83 -25.49 -7.38
N ILE A 169 9.54 -24.38 -7.23
CA ILE A 169 11.00 -24.32 -7.40
C ILE A 169 11.72 -25.13 -6.31
N LYS A 170 11.32 -24.97 -5.04
CA LYS A 170 11.93 -25.71 -3.93
C LYS A 170 11.70 -27.22 -4.02
N ASN A 171 10.50 -27.66 -4.38
CA ASN A 171 10.22 -29.08 -4.52
C ASN A 171 11.03 -29.75 -5.66
N HIS A 172 11.39 -29.00 -6.71
CA HIS A 172 12.26 -29.50 -7.78
C HIS A 172 13.74 -29.57 -7.37
N SER A 173 14.24 -28.63 -6.56
CA SER A 173 15.63 -28.69 -6.08
C SER A 173 15.87 -29.87 -5.15
N ASP A 174 14.90 -30.19 -4.29
CA ASP A 174 15.03 -31.29 -3.32
C ASP A 174 15.02 -32.67 -4.04
N LEU A 175 14.24 -32.82 -5.11
CA LEU A 175 14.19 -34.04 -5.94
C LEU A 175 15.46 -34.28 -6.78
N GLN A 176 16.24 -33.25 -7.09
CA GLN A 176 17.49 -33.38 -7.85
C GLN A 176 18.70 -33.76 -6.97
N THR A 177 18.50 -33.89 -5.65
CA THR A 177 19.56 -34.21 -4.68
C THR A 177 19.48 -35.62 -4.08
N THR A 178 18.56 -36.45 -4.57
CA THR A 178 18.44 -37.90 -4.29
C THR A 178 18.78 -38.71 -5.51
#